data_AF-A0A162REE0-F1
#
_entry.id   AF-A0A162REE0-F1
#
_cell.length_a   1.000
_cell.length_b   1.000
_cell.length_c   1.000
_cell.angle_alpha   90.00
_cell.angle_beta   90.00
_cell.angle_gamma   90.00
#
_symmetry.space_group_name_H-M   'P 1'
#
loop_
_entity.id
_entity.type
_entity.pdbx_description
1 polymer ?
#
loop_
_entity_poly.entity_id
_entity_poly.type
_entity_poly.pdbx_seq_one_letter_code
_entity_poly.pdbx_strand_id
1 'polypeptide(L)'
;MEILSTGEKIKRARIYKGYTLKDLCEEKISVSKMSCIENDKIKPEEWILDFIAEKLQIDSRYLKQDIRDQVIKNVKDIEKHRNSNKYEDSLEYNLAFIEEYSYYDISFDIMHLLFNYYLDENKIEKIQLVMSKYYDYLQKCFSEERAATYYMDIAR
;
A
#
# COMPACT_ATOMS: atom_id res chain seq x y z
N MET A 1 5.10 -5.41 -7.58
CA MET A 1 4.14 -5.70 -6.49
C MET A 1 2.93 -4.86 -6.76
N GLU A 2 1.75 -5.44 -6.67
CA GLU A 2 0.51 -4.70 -6.88
C GLU A 2 -0.17 -4.52 -5.53
N ILE A 3 -0.54 -3.29 -5.21
CA ILE A 3 -1.31 -2.97 -4.01
C ILE A 3 -2.76 -2.81 -4.45
N LEU A 4 -3.65 -3.55 -3.81
CA LEU A 4 -5.07 -3.53 -4.15
C LEU A 4 -5.91 -3.33 -2.90
N SER A 5 -6.99 -2.58 -3.04
CA SER A 5 -8.06 -2.57 -2.05
C SER A 5 -8.78 -3.92 -1.99
N THR A 6 -9.52 -4.17 -0.91
CA THR A 6 -10.38 -5.35 -0.83
C THR A 6 -11.41 -5.38 -1.97
N GLY A 7 -12.00 -4.24 -2.34
CA GLY A 7 -12.95 -4.15 -3.45
C GLY A 7 -12.33 -4.52 -4.79
N GLU A 8 -11.14 -4.01 -5.09
CA GLU A 8 -10.41 -4.31 -6.32
C GLU A 8 -9.98 -5.76 -6.40
N LYS A 9 -9.50 -6.35 -5.29
CA LYS A 9 -9.17 -7.78 -5.22
C LYS A 9 -10.38 -8.64 -5.60
N ILE A 10 -11.55 -8.33 -5.04
CA ILE A 10 -12.78 -9.06 -5.33
C ILE A 10 -13.18 -8.88 -6.79
N LYS A 11 -13.21 -7.64 -7.29
CA LYS A 11 -13.58 -7.32 -8.68
C LYS A 11 -12.70 -8.04 -9.69
N ARG A 12 -11.38 -8.03 -9.48
CA ARG A 12 -10.41 -8.70 -10.34
C ARG A 12 -10.58 -10.21 -10.32
N ALA A 13 -10.68 -10.82 -9.14
CA ALA A 13 -10.90 -12.25 -9.00
C ALA A 13 -12.23 -12.69 -9.63
N ARG A 14 -13.29 -11.91 -9.46
CA ARG A 14 -14.60 -12.14 -10.09
C ARG A 14 -14.51 -12.12 -11.61
N ILE A 15 -13.90 -11.09 -12.20
CA ILE A 15 -13.74 -10.95 -13.66
C ILE A 15 -12.87 -12.08 -14.21
N TYR A 16 -11.76 -12.39 -13.54
CA TYR A 16 -10.84 -13.46 -13.94
C TYR A 16 -11.53 -14.82 -13.98
N LYS A 17 -12.45 -15.08 -13.05
CA LYS A 17 -13.24 -16.31 -12.99
C LYS A 17 -14.52 -16.29 -13.82
N GLY A 18 -14.79 -15.21 -14.56
CA GLY A 18 -15.95 -15.09 -15.45
C GLY A 18 -17.29 -14.93 -14.75
N TYR A 19 -17.31 -14.53 -13.47
CA TYR A 19 -18.55 -14.33 -12.71
C TYR A 19 -19.16 -12.95 -12.98
N THR A 20 -20.48 -12.89 -13.18
CA THR A 20 -21.22 -11.63 -13.05
C THR A 20 -21.39 -11.26 -11.57
N LEU A 21 -21.76 -10.01 -11.28
CA LEU A 21 -22.10 -9.63 -9.90
C LEU A 21 -23.23 -10.50 -9.33
N LYS A 22 -24.22 -10.85 -10.15
CA LYS A 22 -25.34 -11.69 -9.75
C LYS A 22 -24.87 -13.10 -9.39
N ASP A 23 -23.94 -13.66 -10.16
CA ASP A 23 -23.40 -15.01 -9.89
C ASP A 23 -22.57 -15.06 -8.61
N LEU A 24 -21.83 -13.99 -8.31
CA LEU A 24 -21.04 -13.89 -7.07
C LEU A 24 -21.94 -13.72 -5.83
N CYS A 25 -22.99 -12.90 -5.95
CA CYS A 25 -23.86 -12.55 -4.83
C CYS A 25 -24.85 -13.64 -4.43
N GLU A 26 -25.31 -14.42 -5.42
CA GLU A 26 -26.43 -15.35 -5.28
C GLU A 26 -27.64 -14.66 -4.62
N GLU A 27 -28.24 -15.27 -3.59
CA GLU A 27 -29.34 -14.70 -2.80
C GLU A 27 -28.87 -14.11 -1.46
N LYS A 28 -27.56 -14.19 -1.15
CA LYS A 28 -27.02 -13.82 0.16
C LYS A 28 -26.66 -12.33 0.26
N ILE A 29 -26.28 -11.71 -0.85
CA ILE A 29 -25.81 -10.32 -0.91
C ILE A 29 -26.59 -9.61 -2.01
N SER A 30 -26.96 -8.34 -1.80
CA SER A 30 -27.55 -7.57 -2.89
C SER A 30 -26.46 -7.16 -3.90
N VAL A 31 -26.79 -7.21 -5.19
CA VAL A 31 -25.89 -6.75 -6.27
C VAL A 31 -25.44 -5.30 -6.06
N SER A 32 -26.31 -4.44 -5.51
CA SER A 32 -25.96 -3.06 -5.18
C SER A 32 -24.91 -2.98 -4.07
N LYS A 33 -25.04 -3.77 -3.00
CA LYS A 33 -24.06 -3.82 -1.91
C LYS A 33 -22.72 -4.33 -2.42
N MET A 34 -22.72 -5.40 -3.23
CA MET A 34 -21.50 -5.93 -3.83
C MET A 34 -20.82 -4.92 -4.77
N SER A 35 -21.59 -4.20 -5.60
CA SER A 35 -21.04 -3.13 -6.43
C SER A 35 -20.41 -2.02 -5.59
N CYS A 36 -21.05 -1.61 -4.48
CA CYS A 36 -20.45 -0.63 -3.57
C CYS A 36 -19.15 -1.14 -2.92
N ILE A 37 -19.08 -2.43 -2.55
CA ILE A 37 -17.86 -3.05 -2.02
C ILE A 37 -16.75 -3.05 -3.08
N GLU A 38 -17.03 -3.49 -4.31
CA GLU A 38 -16.02 -3.55 -5.39
C GLU A 38 -15.47 -2.18 -5.81
N ASN A 39 -16.17 -1.10 -5.50
CA ASN A 39 -15.74 0.27 -5.77
C ASN A 39 -15.32 1.01 -4.48
N ASP A 40 -14.99 0.27 -3.42
CA ASP A 40 -14.49 0.78 -2.13
C ASP A 40 -15.37 1.81 -1.42
N LYS A 41 -16.67 1.83 -1.75
CA LYS A 41 -17.66 2.73 -1.13
C LYS A 41 -18.14 2.21 0.23
N ILE A 42 -18.08 0.90 0.43
CA ILE A 42 -18.55 0.23 1.65
C ILE A 42 -17.50 -0.81 2.06
N LYS A 43 -17.08 -0.77 3.33
CA LYS A 43 -16.26 -1.82 3.92
C LYS A 43 -17.12 -3.09 4.13
N PRO A 44 -16.75 -4.24 3.55
CA PRO A 44 -17.50 -5.47 3.70
C PRO A 44 -17.42 -6.02 5.13
N GLU A 45 -18.49 -6.66 5.61
CA GLU A 45 -18.44 -7.44 6.85
C GLU A 45 -17.61 -8.72 6.66
N GLU A 46 -17.08 -9.27 7.75
CA GLU A 46 -16.19 -10.43 7.71
C GLU A 46 -16.85 -11.66 7.04
N TRP A 47 -18.13 -11.93 7.34
CA TRP A 47 -18.87 -13.04 6.74
C TRP A 47 -19.03 -12.88 5.22
N ILE A 48 -19.11 -11.64 4.70
CA ILE A 48 -19.17 -11.37 3.26
C ILE A 48 -17.82 -11.75 2.62
N LEU A 49 -16.72 -11.38 3.27
CA LEU A 49 -15.38 -11.73 2.78
C LEU A 49 -15.16 -13.24 2.75
N ASP A 50 -15.58 -13.95 3.79
CA ASP A 50 -15.44 -15.40 3.84
C ASP A 50 -16.31 -16.09 2.78
N PHE A 51 -17.55 -15.62 2.60
CA PHE A 51 -18.44 -16.12 1.55
C PHE A 51 -17.86 -15.89 0.14
N ILE A 52 -17.35 -14.68 -0.14
CA ILE A 52 -16.74 -14.35 -1.43
C ILE A 52 -15.45 -15.12 -1.65
N ALA A 53 -14.63 -15.28 -0.61
CA ALA A 53 -13.38 -16.05 -0.66
C ALA A 53 -13.66 -17.51 -1.03
N GLU A 54 -14.67 -18.12 -0.41
CA GLU A 54 -15.13 -19.48 -0.74
C GLU A 54 -15.61 -19.56 -2.20
N LYS A 55 -16.51 -18.65 -2.61
CA LYS A 55 -17.11 -18.64 -3.95
C LYS A 55 -16.08 -18.43 -5.06
N LEU A 56 -15.12 -17.54 -4.83
CA LEU A 56 -14.02 -17.26 -5.74
C LEU A 56 -12.84 -18.22 -5.53
N GLN A 57 -12.88 -19.15 -4.57
CA GLN A 57 -11.79 -20.05 -4.22
C GLN A 57 -10.44 -19.33 -4.10
N ILE A 58 -10.41 -18.29 -3.27
CA ILE A 58 -9.22 -17.49 -2.95
C ILE A 58 -9.00 -17.49 -1.44
N ASP A 59 -7.76 -17.26 -0.99
CA ASP A 59 -7.45 -17.21 0.44
C ASP A 59 -8.18 -16.02 1.09
N SER A 60 -9.00 -16.27 2.10
CA SER A 60 -9.70 -15.22 2.85
C SER A 60 -8.73 -14.19 3.44
N ARG A 61 -7.53 -14.62 3.84
CA ARG A 61 -6.48 -13.71 4.35
C ARG A 61 -6.03 -12.71 3.29
N TYR A 62 -6.00 -13.09 2.01
CA TYR A 62 -5.64 -12.18 0.93
C TYR A 62 -6.68 -11.07 0.76
N LEU A 63 -7.97 -11.38 0.86
CA LEU A 63 -9.04 -10.38 0.81
C LEU A 63 -9.04 -9.45 2.02
N LYS A 64 -8.78 -10.01 3.20
CA LYS A 64 -8.75 -9.29 4.49
C LYS A 64 -7.51 -8.41 4.63
N GLN A 65 -6.41 -8.70 3.92
CA GLN A 65 -5.20 -7.90 3.98
C GLN A 65 -5.48 -6.48 3.50
N ASP A 66 -5.20 -5.49 4.35
CA ASP A 66 -5.40 -4.10 4.00
C ASP A 66 -4.23 -3.55 3.15
N ILE A 67 -4.36 -2.30 2.73
CA ILE A 67 -3.38 -1.62 1.90
C ILE A 67 -2.09 -1.37 2.69
N ARG A 68 -2.24 -1.04 3.98
CA ARG A 68 -1.14 -0.76 4.90
C ARG A 68 -0.22 -1.97 5.02
N ASP A 69 -0.79 -3.14 5.27
CA ASP A 69 -0.08 -4.42 5.41
C ASP A 69 0.62 -4.82 4.10
N GLN A 70 -0.02 -4.58 2.96
CA GLN A 70 0.57 -4.84 1.65
C GLN A 70 1.82 -3.98 1.43
N VAL A 71 1.73 -2.68 1.71
CA VAL A 71 2.85 -1.74 1.57
C VAL A 71 3.98 -2.11 2.53
N ILE A 72 3.70 -2.36 3.81
CA ILE A 72 4.73 -2.75 4.79
C ILE A 72 5.47 -4.01 4.33
N LYS A 73 4.74 -5.00 3.83
CA LYS A 73 5.36 -6.23 3.30
C LYS A 73 6.23 -5.92 2.08
N ASN A 74 5.72 -5.13 1.15
CA ASN A 74 6.45 -4.75 -0.06
C ASN A 74 7.75 -4.02 0.29
N VAL A 75 7.70 -3.03 1.18
CA VAL A 75 8.87 -2.24 1.62
C VAL A 75 9.93 -3.14 2.25
N LYS A 76 9.53 -4.05 3.15
CA LYS A 76 10.44 -5.06 3.74
C LYS A 76 11.10 -5.96 2.69
N ASP A 77 10.39 -6.29 1.62
CA ASP A 77 10.94 -7.11 0.54
C ASP A 77 11.83 -6.31 -0.41
N ILE A 78 11.55 -5.01 -0.59
CA ILE A 78 12.37 -4.07 -1.36
C ILE A 78 13.73 -3.84 -0.66
N GLU A 79 13.73 -3.62 0.65
CA GLU A 79 14.96 -3.42 1.44
C GLU A 79 15.95 -4.57 1.30
N LYS A 80 15.45 -5.83 1.31
CA LYS A 80 16.28 -7.03 1.10
C LYS A 80 16.98 -7.06 -0.27
N HIS A 81 16.48 -6.29 -1.23
CA HIS A 81 16.97 -6.23 -2.60
C HIS A 81 17.43 -4.81 -2.97
N ARG A 82 18.12 -4.14 -2.06
CA ARG A 82 18.57 -2.74 -2.24
C ARG A 82 19.32 -2.47 -3.54
N ASN A 83 20.13 -3.42 -4.00
CA ASN A 83 20.94 -3.28 -5.22
C ASN A 83 20.15 -3.54 -6.51
N SER A 84 18.84 -3.75 -6.42
CA SER A 84 17.98 -3.92 -7.58
C SER A 84 17.88 -2.61 -8.37
N ASN A 85 17.96 -2.70 -9.69
CA ASN A 85 17.71 -1.56 -10.58
C ASN A 85 16.28 -1.00 -10.46
N LYS A 86 15.37 -1.71 -9.80
CA LYS A 86 13.98 -1.29 -9.54
C LYS A 86 13.77 -0.75 -8.13
N TYR A 87 14.82 -0.62 -7.31
CA TYR A 87 14.68 -0.25 -5.90
C TYR A 87 13.93 1.07 -5.73
N GLU A 88 14.40 2.10 -6.44
CA GLU A 88 13.83 3.45 -6.47
C GLU A 88 12.37 3.45 -6.94
N ASP A 89 12.11 2.95 -8.14
CA ASP A 89 10.75 2.87 -8.72
C ASP A 89 9.78 2.09 -7.82
N SER A 90 10.27 1.05 -7.14
CA SER A 90 9.43 0.24 -6.24
C SER A 90 9.07 1.02 -4.98
N LEU A 91 10.01 1.78 -4.40
CA LEU A 91 9.71 2.64 -3.26
C LEU A 91 8.77 3.79 -3.64
N GLU A 92 9.02 4.46 -4.77
CA GLU A 92 8.15 5.54 -5.27
C GLU A 92 6.72 5.05 -5.53
N TYR A 93 6.55 3.86 -6.12
CA TYR A 93 5.24 3.24 -6.32
C TYR A 93 4.50 3.00 -5.00
N ASN A 94 5.17 2.43 -3.99
CA ASN A 94 4.55 2.18 -2.69
C ASN A 94 4.26 3.47 -1.93
N LEU A 95 5.13 4.47 -2.05
CA LEU A 95 4.95 5.79 -1.44
C LEU A 95 3.73 6.51 -2.02
N ALA A 96 3.60 6.56 -3.35
CA ALA A 96 2.45 7.17 -4.00
C ALA A 96 1.13 6.54 -3.53
N PHE A 97 1.10 5.21 -3.40
CA PHE A 97 -0.09 4.50 -2.97
C PHE A 97 -0.44 4.80 -1.50
N ILE A 98 0.54 4.82 -0.60
CA ILE A 98 0.28 5.02 0.84
C ILE A 98 -0.07 6.49 1.18
N GLU A 99 0.44 7.44 0.38
CA GLU A 99 0.11 8.86 0.48
C GLU A 99 -1.39 9.12 0.29
N GLU A 100 -2.04 8.42 -0.64
CA GLU A 100 -3.48 8.54 -0.89
C GLU A 100 -4.33 8.21 0.36
N TYR A 101 -3.81 7.37 1.25
CA TYR A 101 -4.46 6.96 2.49
C TYR A 101 -3.93 7.69 3.74
N SER A 102 -3.03 8.67 3.56
CA SER A 102 -2.47 9.48 4.65
C SER A 102 -1.78 8.69 5.77
N TYR A 103 -1.20 7.51 5.48
CA TYR A 103 -0.39 6.78 6.47
C TYR A 103 1.04 7.36 6.55
N TYR A 104 1.13 8.54 7.18
CA TYR A 104 2.36 9.34 7.20
C TYR A 104 3.54 8.68 7.91
N ASP A 105 3.30 7.76 8.85
CA ASP A 105 4.34 6.95 9.48
C ASP A 105 5.08 6.09 8.46
N ILE A 106 4.34 5.42 7.57
CA ILE A 106 4.94 4.60 6.51
C ILE A 106 5.51 5.47 5.40
N SER A 107 4.87 6.59 5.07
CA SER A 107 5.43 7.56 4.12
C SER A 107 6.81 8.06 4.57
N PHE A 108 6.97 8.32 5.88
CA PHE A 108 8.24 8.69 6.48
C PHE A 108 9.28 7.57 6.32
N ASP A 109 8.92 6.34 6.67
CA ASP A 109 9.84 5.19 6.58
C ASP A 109 10.30 4.95 5.12
N ILE A 110 9.40 5.04 4.14
CA ILE A 110 9.76 4.93 2.72
C ILE A 110 10.65 6.10 2.29
N MET A 111 10.35 7.32 2.76
CA MET A 111 11.15 8.50 2.42
C MET A 111 12.56 8.43 3.01
N HIS A 112 12.71 7.91 4.24
CA HIS A 112 14.00 7.61 4.84
C HIS A 112 14.85 6.70 3.93
N LEU A 113 14.25 5.62 3.40
CA LEU A 113 14.93 4.69 2.50
C LEU A 113 15.32 5.34 1.16
N LEU A 114 14.43 6.13 0.56
CA LEU A 114 14.70 6.87 -0.68
C LEU A 114 15.82 7.89 -0.48
N PHE A 115 15.74 8.68 0.59
CA PHE A 115 16.73 9.71 0.91
C PHE A 115 18.13 9.11 1.07
N ASN A 116 18.25 8.04 1.85
CA ASN A 116 19.53 7.35 2.06
C ASN A 116 20.06 6.69 0.78
N TYR A 117 19.18 6.17 -0.07
CA TYR A 117 19.59 5.66 -1.39
C TYR A 117 20.11 6.79 -2.30
N TYR A 118 19.48 7.96 -2.28
CA TYR A 118 19.96 9.11 -3.05
C TYR A 118 21.28 9.67 -2.53
N LEU A 119 21.50 9.65 -1.21
CA LEU A 119 22.80 9.98 -0.61
C LEU A 119 23.90 9.04 -1.10
N ASP A 120 23.67 7.72 -0.99
CA ASP A 120 24.68 6.72 -1.37
C ASP A 120 25.01 6.75 -2.87
N GLU A 121 24.02 7.00 -3.73
CA GLU A 121 24.19 7.14 -5.17
C GLU A 121 24.59 8.56 -5.63
N ASN A 122 24.82 9.48 -4.68
CA ASN A 122 25.20 10.88 -4.91
C ASN A 122 24.24 11.65 -5.85
N LYS A 123 22.93 11.38 -5.75
CA LYS A 123 21.85 12.01 -6.53
C LYS A 123 21.38 13.32 -5.91
N ILE A 124 22.26 14.33 -5.88
CA ILE A 124 22.05 15.62 -5.19
C ILE A 124 20.74 16.32 -5.57
N GLU A 125 20.39 16.32 -6.86
CA GLU A 125 19.14 16.95 -7.33
C GLU A 125 17.90 16.28 -6.73
N LYS A 126 17.89 14.95 -6.64
CA LYS A 126 16.78 14.21 -6.02
C LYS A 126 16.68 14.48 -4.52
N ILE A 127 17.82 14.54 -3.83
CA ILE A 127 17.88 14.88 -2.38
C ILE A 127 17.18 16.22 -2.12
N GLN A 128 17.54 17.25 -2.90
CA GLN A 128 16.96 18.59 -2.75
C GLN A 128 15.44 18.58 -2.98
N LEU A 129 14.95 17.79 -3.93
CA LEU A 129 13.53 17.68 -4.25
C LEU A 129 12.73 16.99 -3.14
N VAL A 130 13.31 15.99 -2.48
CA VAL A 130 12.56 15.19 -1.49
C VAL A 130 12.71 15.69 -0.05
N MET A 131 13.71 16.52 0.25
CA MET A 131 14.02 16.96 1.62
C MET A 131 12.83 17.65 2.31
N SER A 132 12.14 18.56 1.61
CA SER A 132 10.97 19.27 2.15
C SER A 132 9.81 18.30 2.45
N LYS A 133 9.59 17.33 1.55
CA LYS A 133 8.56 16.31 1.67
C LYS A 133 8.86 15.35 2.82
N TYR A 134 10.13 14.99 3.00
CA TYR A 134 10.58 14.16 4.13
C TYR A 134 10.31 14.84 5.47
N TYR A 135 10.59 16.15 5.56
CA TYR A 135 10.27 16.93 6.76
C TYR A 135 8.77 17.06 7.01
N ASP A 136 7.96 17.28 5.96
CA ASP A 136 6.50 17.34 6.08
C ASP A 136 5.92 16.04 6.66
N TYR A 137 6.46 14.88 6.26
CA TYR A 137 6.08 13.61 6.89
C TYR A 137 6.45 13.54 8.36
N LEU A 138 7.67 13.94 8.72
CA LEU A 138 8.08 13.99 10.12
C LEU A 138 7.11 14.83 10.95
N GLN A 139 6.69 16.00 10.46
CA GLN A 139 5.75 16.85 11.19
C GLN A 139 4.40 16.17 11.41
N LYS A 140 3.91 15.40 10.43
CA LYS A 140 2.62 14.72 10.49
C LYS A 140 2.62 13.43 11.32
N CYS A 141 3.78 12.79 11.49
CA CYS A 141 3.93 11.54 12.25
C CYS A 141 4.99 11.65 13.37
N PHE A 142 5.14 12.84 13.95
CA PHE A 142 6.25 13.17 14.85
C PHE A 142 6.41 12.17 16.00
N SER A 143 7.66 11.76 16.22
CA SER A 143 8.15 11.12 17.43
C SER A 143 9.63 11.46 17.60
N GLU A 144 10.15 11.38 18.82
CA GLU A 144 11.57 11.66 19.08
C GLU A 144 12.50 10.75 18.27
N GLU A 145 12.13 9.48 18.12
CA GLU A 145 12.87 8.49 17.32
C GLU A 145 12.93 8.85 15.83
N ARG A 146 11.79 9.23 15.23
CA ARG A 146 11.77 9.67 13.83
C ARG A 146 12.49 10.99 13.62
N ALA A 147 12.37 11.92 14.57
CA ALA A 147 13.10 13.18 14.52
C ALA A 147 14.61 12.93 14.54
N ALA A 148 15.09 12.06 15.45
CA ALA A 148 16.49 11.64 15.48
C ALA A 148 16.93 11.02 14.15
N THR A 149 16.13 10.11 13.59
CA THR A 149 16.40 9.48 12.28
C THR A 149 16.56 10.53 11.17
N TYR A 150 15.60 11.43 11.03
CA TYR A 150 15.62 12.51 10.03
C TYR A 150 16.84 13.43 10.16
N TYR A 151 17.16 13.88 11.39
CA TYR A 151 18.30 14.76 11.60
C TYR A 151 19.64 14.05 11.39
N MET A 152 19.74 12.75 11.71
CA MET A 152 20.91 11.95 11.39
C MET A 152 21.10 11.82 9.87
N ASP A 153 20.03 11.58 9.11
CA ASP A 153 20.10 11.47 7.66
C ASP A 153 20.61 12.76 7.00
N ILE A 154 20.11 13.92 7.45
CA ILE A 154 20.48 15.23 6.87
C ILE A 154 21.89 15.68 7.26
N ALA A 155 22.42 15.17 8.36
CA ALA A 155 23.77 15.48 8.81
C ALA A 155 24.86 14.66 8.10
N ARG A 156 24.49 13.64 7.31
CA ARG A 156 25.43 12.81 6.52
C ARG A 156 26.00 13.58 5.32
#